data_AF-A0AAV2C9X2-F1
#
_entry.id   AF-A0AAV2C9X2-F1
#
_cell.length_a   1.000
_cell.length_b   1.000
_cell.length_c   1.000
_cell.angle_alpha   90.00
_cell.angle_beta   90.00
_cell.angle_gamma   90.00
#
_symmetry.space_group_name_H-M   'P 1'
#
loop_
_entity.id
_entity.type
_entity.pdbx_description
1 polymer ?
#
loop_
_entity_poly.entity_id
_entity_poly.type
_entity_poly.pdbx_seq_one_letter_code
_entity_poly.pdbx_strand_id
1 'polypeptide(L)'
;MEQAKIWPKGKSFKAGDYLEFTYNYEFVNVITTAKKTEYDQCKLPVFGIYQSGRDFIRLHRGHNYFFSGMGGQCQLGFKMAIFAE
;
A
#
# COMPACT_ATOMS: atom_id res chain seq x y z
N MET A 1 11.50 3.03 1.45
CA MET A 1 10.23 3.77 1.62
C MET A 1 10.07 4.29 3.06
N GLU A 2 11.11 4.87 3.66
CA GLU A 2 11.05 5.39 5.04
C GLU A 2 9.97 6.47 5.25
N GLN A 3 9.51 7.09 4.16
CA GLN A 3 8.53 8.17 4.15
C GLN A 3 7.09 7.70 3.88
N ALA A 4 6.83 6.42 3.55
CA ALA A 4 5.50 5.96 3.12
C ALA A 4 4.41 6.15 4.18
N LYS A 5 4.77 6.09 5.47
CA LYS A 5 3.81 6.33 6.57
C LYS A 5 3.43 7.80 6.74
N ILE A 6 4.30 8.72 6.32
CA ILE A 6 4.13 10.18 6.50
C ILE A 6 3.61 10.84 5.22
N TRP A 7 4.00 10.32 4.05
CA TRP A 7 3.68 10.89 2.74
C TRP A 7 2.20 11.21 2.50
N PRO A 8 1.22 10.41 2.97
CA PRO A 8 -0.19 10.76 2.82
C PRO A 8 -0.63 12.02 3.58
N LYS A 9 0.11 12.45 4.61
CA LYS A 9 -0.29 13.54 5.50
C LYS A 9 -0.41 14.86 4.72
N GLY A 10 -1.58 15.49 4.83
CA GLY A 10 -1.88 16.76 4.15
C GLY A 10 -2.26 16.62 2.68
N LYS A 11 -2.41 15.40 2.16
CA LYS A 11 -2.92 15.13 0.81
C LYS A 11 -4.39 14.73 0.88
N SER A 12 -5.17 15.18 -0.10
CA SER A 12 -6.55 14.76 -0.31
C SER A 12 -6.59 13.79 -1.49
N PHE A 13 -7.33 12.70 -1.33
CA PHE A 13 -7.47 11.65 -2.34
C PHE A 13 -8.94 11.44 -2.65
N LYS A 14 -9.26 11.10 -3.89
CA LYS A 14 -10.62 10.78 -4.34
C LYS A 14 -10.69 9.36 -4.85
N ALA A 15 -11.86 8.74 -4.70
CA ALA A 15 -12.12 7.46 -5.34
C ALA A 15 -11.89 7.58 -6.86
N GLY A 16 -11.05 6.69 -7.40
CA GLY A 16 -10.67 6.71 -8.81
C GLY A 16 -9.31 7.34 -9.11
N ASP A 17 -8.70 8.05 -8.17
CA ASP A 17 -7.29 8.47 -8.30
C ASP A 17 -6.37 7.25 -8.42
N TYR A 18 -5.20 7.44 -9.04
CA TYR A 18 -4.16 6.41 -9.12
C TYR A 18 -2.94 6.84 -8.31
N LEU A 19 -2.40 5.89 -7.55
CA LEU A 19 -1.10 6.02 -6.92
C LEU A 19 -0.06 5.26 -7.70
N GLU A 20 1.05 5.92 -8.00
CA GLU A 20 2.23 5.31 -8.57
C GLU A 20 3.16 4.82 -7.47
N PHE A 21 3.42 3.51 -7.45
CA PHE A 21 4.39 2.87 -6.57
C PHE A 21 5.64 2.53 -7.37
N THR A 22 6.74 3.22 -7.11
CA THR A 22 8.06 2.89 -7.68
C THR A 22 8.97 2.32 -6.60
N TYR A 23 9.51 1.13 -6.82
CA TYR A 23 10.30 0.38 -5.84
C TYR A 23 11.19 -0.68 -6.50
N ASN A 24 12.20 -1.19 -5.80
CA ASN A 24 12.95 -2.35 -6.26
C ASN A 24 12.14 -3.64 -5.97
N TYR A 25 11.68 -4.29 -7.04
CA TYR A 25 10.80 -5.47 -6.97
C TYR A 25 11.47 -6.73 -6.41
N GLU A 26 12.80 -6.75 -6.30
CA GLU A 26 13.55 -7.87 -5.71
C GLU A 26 13.44 -7.88 -4.18
N PHE A 27 13.16 -6.73 -3.56
CA PHE A 27 13.13 -6.58 -2.09
C PHE A 27 11.74 -6.30 -1.52
N VAL A 28 10.86 -5.70 -2.33
CA VAL A 28 9.56 -5.20 -1.86
C VAL A 28 8.50 -5.42 -2.93
N ASN A 29 7.26 -5.68 -2.52
CA ASN A 29 6.08 -5.72 -3.37
C ASN A 29 5.01 -4.81 -2.78
N VAL A 30 3.91 -4.64 -3.51
CA VAL A 30 2.74 -3.94 -2.98
C VAL A 30 1.58 -4.92 -2.92
N ILE A 31 0.97 -5.00 -1.75
CA ILE A 31 -0.26 -5.71 -1.48
C ILE A 31 -1.29 -4.65 -1.09
N THR A 32 -2.50 -4.77 -1.64
CA THR A 32 -3.61 -3.87 -1.34
C THR A 32 -4.73 -4.59 -0.58
N THR A 33 -5.33 -3.90 0.39
CA THR A 33 -6.54 -4.38 1.08
C THR A 33 -7.40 -3.22 1.57
N ALA A 34 -8.70 -3.47 1.72
CA ALA A 34 -9.63 -2.58 2.41
C ALA A 34 -9.75 -2.90 3.92
N LYS A 35 -9.19 -4.02 4.39
CA LYS A 35 -9.31 -4.46 5.79
C LYS A 35 -8.13 -3.99 6.63
N LYS A 36 -8.42 -3.15 7.63
CA LYS A 36 -7.40 -2.65 8.57
C LYS A 36 -6.69 -3.78 9.33
N THR A 37 -7.40 -4.85 9.68
CA THR A 37 -6.84 -5.99 10.42
C THR A 37 -5.76 -6.73 9.62
N GLU A 38 -5.95 -6.91 8.32
CA GLU A 38 -4.96 -7.54 7.42
C GLU A 38 -3.70 -6.66 7.32
N TYR A 39 -3.88 -5.34 7.20
CA TYR A 39 -2.80 -4.36 7.21
C TYR A 39 -2.02 -4.30 8.54
N ASP A 40 -2.73 -4.26 9.67
CA ASP A 40 -2.11 -4.16 11.00
C ASP A 40 -1.29 -5.40 11.33
N GLN A 41 -1.82 -6.58 10.97
CA GLN A 41 -1.19 -7.87 11.23
C GLN A 41 -0.20 -8.29 10.13
N CYS A 42 -0.05 -7.49 9.06
CA CYS A 42 0.75 -7.85 7.89
C CYS A 42 0.37 -9.22 7.30
N LYS A 43 -0.93 -9.55 7.33
CA LYS A 43 -1.45 -10.83 6.86
C LYS A 43 -1.79 -10.73 5.38
N LEU A 44 -1.23 -11.63 4.58
CA LEU A 44 -1.44 -11.68 3.14
C LEU A 44 -2.95 -11.91 2.82
N PRO A 45 -3.65 -10.95 2.20
CA PRO A 45 -4.95 -11.20 1.61
C PRO A 45 -4.79 -12.04 0.33
N VAL A 46 -5.88 -12.65 -0.12
CA VAL A 46 -5.93 -13.45 -1.37
C VAL A 46 -5.93 -12.56 -2.63
N PHE A 47 -5.93 -11.23 -2.50
CA PHE A 47 -6.15 -10.31 -3.62
C PHE A 47 -5.01 -9.28 -3.78
N GLY A 48 -4.54 -9.13 -5.02
CA GLY A 48 -3.73 -8.00 -5.49
C GLY A 48 -2.30 -7.97 -4.97
N ILE A 49 -1.44 -8.84 -5.51
CA ILE A 49 0.02 -8.73 -5.36
C ILE A 49 0.55 -8.01 -6.61
N TYR A 50 1.25 -6.91 -6.40
CA TYR A 50 1.91 -6.13 -7.45
C TYR A 50 3.43 -6.21 -7.25
N GLN A 51 4.17 -6.54 -8.31
CA GLN A 51 5.62 -6.79 -8.24
C GLN A 51 6.36 -6.34 -9.51
N SER A 52 5.86 -5.35 -10.24
CA SER A 52 6.54 -4.87 -11.46
C SER A 52 7.71 -3.92 -11.17
N GLY A 53 7.77 -3.38 -9.94
CA GLY A 53 8.69 -2.29 -9.56
C GLY A 53 8.17 -0.90 -9.94
N ARG A 54 7.10 -0.82 -10.73
CA ARG A 54 6.39 0.41 -11.08
C ARG A 54 4.89 0.14 -11.33
N ASP A 55 4.09 0.22 -10.27
CA ASP A 55 2.66 -0.10 -10.34
C ASP A 55 1.77 1.13 -10.17
N PHE A 56 0.67 1.15 -10.92
CA PHE A 56 -0.38 2.16 -10.79
C PHE A 56 -1.61 1.52 -10.16
N ILE A 57 -1.91 1.88 -8.92
CA ILE A 57 -3.02 1.28 -8.17
C ILE A 57 -4.13 2.31 -8.02
N ARG A 58 -5.32 1.96 -8.50
CA ARG A 58 -6.53 2.78 -8.39
C ARG A 58 -7.06 2.76 -6.95
N LEU A 59 -7.40 3.93 -6.42
CA LEU A 59 -8.02 4.06 -5.11
C LEU A 59 -9.51 3.76 -5.15
N HIS A 60 -9.94 2.92 -4.22
CA HIS A 60 -11.35 2.69 -3.93
C HIS A 60 -11.85 3.74 -2.94
N ARG A 61 -13.16 3.98 -2.93
CA ARG A 61 -13.77 4.87 -1.94
C ARG A 61 -13.56 4.32 -0.52
N GLY A 62 -13.22 5.20 0.41
CA GLY A 62 -12.92 4.87 1.80
C GLY A 62 -11.44 4.53 2.03
N HIS A 63 -11.18 3.60 2.95
CA HIS A 63 -9.82 3.24 3.33
C HIS A 63 -9.15 2.30 2.32
N ASN A 64 -7.93 2.67 1.91
CA ASN A 64 -7.03 1.88 1.10
C ASN A 64 -5.76 1.63 1.90
N TYR A 65 -5.40 0.36 2.09
CA TYR A 65 -4.22 -0.03 2.83
C TYR A 65 -3.23 -0.73 1.89
N PHE A 66 -1.97 -0.34 1.99
CA PHE A 66 -0.88 -0.87 1.18
C PHE A 66 0.24 -1.37 2.08
N PHE A 67 0.81 -2.52 1.79
CA PHE A 67 1.99 -3.00 2.51
C PHE A 67 2.77 -4.01 1.67
N SER A 68 4.02 -4.28 2.07
CA SER A 68 4.83 -5.35 1.48
C SER A 68 4.62 -6.66 2.22
N GLY A 69 4.34 -7.73 1.47
CA GLY A 69 4.30 -9.10 1.98
C GLY A 69 5.66 -9.78 2.05
N MET A 70 6.71 -9.18 1.48
CA MET A 70 8.04 -9.77 1.47
C MET A 70 8.77 -9.62 2.80
N GLY A 71 9.43 -10.69 3.26
CA GLY A 71 10.55 -10.66 4.21
C GLY A 71 10.46 -9.67 5.38
N GLY A 72 9.37 -9.68 6.15
CA GLY A 72 9.20 -8.81 7.32
C GLY A 72 9.09 -7.30 7.03
N GLN A 73 9.04 -6.90 5.75
CA GLN A 73 9.09 -5.50 5.33
C GLN A 73 7.90 -4.69 5.85
N CYS A 74 6.70 -5.28 5.90
CA CYS A 74 5.53 -4.61 6.49
C CYS A 74 5.74 -4.23 7.97
N GLN A 75 6.39 -5.10 8.75
CA GLN A 75 6.73 -4.84 10.16
C GLN A 75 7.81 -3.76 10.28
N LEU A 76 8.73 -3.69 9.31
CA LEU A 76 9.75 -2.64 9.20
C LEU A 76 9.19 -1.29 8.69
N GLY A 77 7.88 -1.20 8.43
CA GLY A 77 7.21 0.06 8.09
C GLY A 77 7.01 0.29 6.59
N PHE A 78 7.25 -0.71 5.74
CA PHE A 78 6.84 -0.68 4.33
C PHE A 78 5.32 -0.92 4.22
N LYS A 79 4.59 0.07 4.74
CA LYS A 79 3.13 0.09 4.77
C LYS A 79 2.59 1.52 4.78
N MET A 80 1.45 1.72 4.16
CA MET A 80 0.80 3.02 3.96
C MET A 80 -0.71 2.86 4.07
N ALA A 81 -1.38 3.86 4.66
CA ALA A 81 -2.82 3.91 4.76
C ALA A 81 -3.32 5.25 4.21
N ILE A 82 -4.32 5.20 3.33
CA ILE A 82 -4.91 6.36 2.68
C ILE A 82 -6.43 6.27 2.81
N PHE A 83 -7.07 7.42 3.02
CA PHE A 83 -8.52 7.56 2.89
C PHE A 83 -8.82 8.36 1.63
N ALA A 84 -9.67 7.82 0.77
CA ALA A 84 -10.14 8.47 -0.45
C ALA A 84 -11.63 8.75 -0.37
N GLU A 85 -12.02 10.00 -0.62
CA GLU A 85 -13.43 10.46 -0.54
C GLU A 85 -14.32 9.96 -1.68
#